data_AF-A0A5S3VTZ9-F1
#
_entry.id   AF-A0A5S3VTZ9-F1
#
_cell.length_a   1.000
_cell.length_b   1.000
_cell.length_c   1.000
_cell.angle_alpha   90.00
_cell.angle_beta   90.00
_cell.angle_gamma   90.00
#
_symmetry.space_group_name_H-M   'P 1'
#
loop_
_entity.id
_entity.type
_entity.pdbx_description
1 polymer ?
#
loop_
_entity_poly.entity_id
_entity_poly.type
_entity_poly.pdbx_seq_one_letter_code
_entity_poly.pdbx_strand_id
1 'polypeptide(L)'
;MIGAMQQQLDFIAYIQRMLVEGDFSATYKFALLHALADVCVEQPLQSEQSELVIELPTLADKLITLYWHHAMPFPSEHTGESALLLQNTGAQSKVISVLFECQQNNIRNLRQLKQSGFYKPTFNAAMATLKSGPLWRLQILAKQEECFLYPHTKSSKYITLNAGIASCFRRFYDLVTYLAKNAWLQKIQSIKHNQTLIGPQSQLHDFLFGFDRNALTKAKPVLVELQSNSCFYCQKPMKNDVEVDHFIPFARYANDLGHNFVAAHRTCNNNKRDFLAAQQHRERWQKQNLVVNSQIISNELSAYFHCDADKSLAVSNWAYQVAQANNAKLWLGNKDHFEQAKPTAELFTFPNAPQPELDQVAEPEVSLKSIDDVLKLPYFPNIKIACGHFKTGYESDMELMDAPLGAGKLDPNVHFLARASGNSMNGGKHPILDGDLLLLELITSDKAGSLRGQIVAIERDDIGGEGQYLLRKVNKLPNGQYELIAQNPDYEVMIADESMRTFARFKQVVAG
;
A
#
# COMPACT_ATOMS: atom_id res chain seq x y z
N MET A 1 -18.70 -3.81 25.60
CA MET A 1 -17.57 -4.08 24.69
C MET A 1 -17.84 -3.33 23.41
N ILE A 2 -16.90 -2.49 22.96
CA ILE A 2 -16.92 -1.95 21.60
C ILE A 2 -16.64 -3.13 20.67
N GLY A 3 -17.44 -3.31 19.61
CA GLY A 3 -17.23 -4.42 18.67
C GLY A 3 -15.90 -4.25 17.92
N ALA A 4 -15.22 -5.35 17.57
CA ALA A 4 -13.89 -5.29 16.95
C ALA A 4 -13.82 -4.40 15.69
N MET A 5 -14.91 -4.35 14.89
CA MET A 5 -15.04 -3.43 13.75
C MET A 5 -15.09 -1.96 14.18
N GLN A 6 -15.81 -1.62 15.24
CA GLN A 6 -15.88 -0.25 15.74
C GLN A 6 -14.51 0.18 16.29
N GLN A 7 -13.81 -0.68 17.03
CA GLN A 7 -12.46 -0.39 17.51
C GLN A 7 -11.47 -0.11 16.35
N GLN A 8 -11.61 -0.84 15.23
CA GLN A 8 -10.82 -0.61 14.01
C GLN A 8 -11.14 0.74 13.33
N LEU A 9 -12.42 1.14 13.30
CA LEU A 9 -12.83 2.46 12.81
C LEU A 9 -12.35 3.59 13.73
N ASP A 10 -12.51 3.42 15.04
CA ASP A 10 -12.03 4.36 16.07
C ASP A 10 -10.51 4.55 15.95
N PHE A 11 -9.75 3.49 15.67
CA PHE A 11 -8.32 3.57 15.42
C PHE A 11 -7.97 4.40 14.18
N ILE A 12 -8.62 4.16 13.02
CA ILE A 12 -8.37 4.97 11.82
C ILE A 12 -8.72 6.43 12.07
N ALA A 13 -9.89 6.70 12.65
CA ALA A 13 -10.32 8.05 12.98
C ALA A 13 -9.33 8.75 13.94
N TYR A 14 -8.83 8.03 14.95
CA TYR A 14 -7.82 8.56 15.87
C TYR A 14 -6.48 8.84 15.18
N ILE A 15 -5.99 7.98 14.28
CA ILE A 15 -4.75 8.26 13.51
C ILE A 15 -4.92 9.48 12.59
N GLN A 16 -6.08 9.64 11.94
CA GLN A 16 -6.39 10.83 11.15
C GLN A 16 -6.43 12.10 12.02
N ARG A 17 -7.18 12.08 13.12
CA ARG A 17 -7.25 13.19 14.08
C ARG A 17 -5.89 13.53 14.66
N MET A 18 -5.07 12.54 15.01
CA MET A 18 -3.70 12.74 15.50
C MET A 18 -2.87 13.56 14.51
N LEU A 19 -2.91 13.23 13.22
CA LEU A 19 -2.11 13.89 12.18
C LEU A 19 -2.61 15.31 11.84
N VAL A 20 -3.89 15.61 12.08
CA VAL A 20 -4.51 16.91 11.79
C VAL A 20 -4.52 17.85 13.00
N GLU A 21 -4.89 17.35 14.18
CA GLU A 21 -5.07 18.13 15.42
C GLU A 21 -3.81 18.17 16.30
N GLY A 22 -2.81 17.35 16.00
CA GLY A 22 -1.53 17.31 16.70
C GLY A 22 -0.54 18.37 16.22
N ASP A 23 0.26 18.94 17.14
CA ASP A 23 1.37 19.85 16.76
C ASP A 23 2.59 19.07 16.23
N PHE A 24 2.88 19.18 14.93
CA PHE A 24 4.08 18.60 14.29
C PHE A 24 5.13 19.68 13.95
N SER A 25 5.64 20.36 14.97
CA SER A 25 6.82 21.23 14.88
C SER A 25 8.13 20.51 14.50
N ALA A 26 8.18 19.18 14.67
CA ALA A 26 9.32 18.28 14.41
C ALA A 26 8.85 16.91 13.89
N THR A 27 9.71 16.19 13.15
CA THR A 27 9.34 14.91 12.51
C THR A 27 9.32 13.69 13.44
N TYR A 28 9.81 13.82 14.69
CA TYR A 28 9.93 12.70 15.64
C TYR A 28 8.61 11.97 15.93
N LYS A 29 7.47 12.65 15.82
CA LYS A 29 6.16 12.03 15.99
C LYS A 29 5.82 11.06 14.86
N PHE A 30 6.13 11.41 13.60
CA PHE A 30 5.95 10.50 12.46
C PHE A 30 6.87 9.28 12.58
N ALA A 31 8.13 9.50 12.98
CA ALA A 31 9.08 8.43 13.25
C ALA A 31 8.60 7.49 14.37
N LEU A 32 8.01 8.02 15.44
CA LEU A 32 7.42 7.19 16.50
C LEU A 32 6.20 6.42 15.99
N LEU A 33 5.29 7.06 15.25
CA LEU A 33 4.11 6.38 14.70
C LEU A 33 4.50 5.22 13.77
N HIS A 34 5.51 5.42 12.91
CA HIS A 34 6.06 4.36 12.07
C HIS A 34 6.75 3.27 12.90
N ALA A 35 7.56 3.63 13.90
CA ALA A 35 8.22 2.68 14.78
C ALA A 35 7.23 1.79 15.56
N LEU A 36 6.08 2.34 15.97
CA LEU A 36 5.00 1.56 16.60
C LEU A 36 4.40 0.55 15.63
N ALA A 37 4.12 0.96 14.39
CA ALA A 37 3.62 0.07 13.34
C ALA A 37 4.62 -1.06 13.03
N ASP A 38 5.91 -0.75 12.86
CA ASP A 38 6.98 -1.72 12.66
C ASP A 38 7.04 -2.76 13.81
N VAL A 39 7.09 -2.30 15.06
CA VAL A 39 7.16 -3.20 16.22
C VAL A 39 5.92 -4.09 16.30
N CYS A 40 4.73 -3.56 15.97
CA CYS A 40 3.50 -4.34 15.98
C CYS A 40 3.50 -5.50 14.97
N VAL A 41 4.18 -5.39 13.82
CA VAL A 41 4.29 -6.48 12.83
C VAL A 41 5.50 -7.39 13.06
N GLU A 42 6.53 -6.92 13.77
CA GLU A 42 7.78 -7.64 14.03
C GLU A 42 7.76 -8.58 15.24
N GLN A 43 6.78 -8.46 16.13
CA GLN A 43 6.62 -9.32 17.30
C GLN A 43 5.52 -10.37 17.07
N PRO A 44 5.45 -11.48 17.82
CA PRO A 44 4.26 -12.32 17.87
C PRO A 44 3.12 -11.62 18.65
N LEU A 45 1.87 -11.94 18.33
CA LEU A 45 0.69 -11.50 19.08
C LEU A 45 -0.16 -12.73 19.43
N GLN A 46 -0.61 -12.83 20.69
CA GLN A 46 -1.32 -14.02 21.17
C GLN A 46 -2.80 -14.03 20.75
N SER A 47 -3.46 -12.88 20.78
CA SER A 47 -4.83 -12.69 20.31
C SER A 47 -5.05 -11.27 19.80
N GLU A 48 -6.12 -11.03 19.03
CA GLU A 48 -6.43 -9.69 18.52
C GLU A 48 -6.62 -8.64 19.62
N GLN A 49 -6.99 -9.05 20.84
CA GLN A 49 -7.22 -8.17 21.98
C GLN A 49 -6.05 -8.16 22.99
N SER A 50 -4.90 -8.75 22.66
CA SER A 50 -3.70 -8.63 23.48
C SER A 50 -3.22 -7.18 23.57
N GLU A 51 -2.86 -6.76 24.79
CA GLU A 51 -1.95 -5.63 25.00
C GLU A 51 -0.54 -5.98 24.50
N LEU A 52 0.25 -4.97 24.13
CA LEU A 52 1.62 -5.18 23.67
C LEU A 52 2.60 -4.29 24.44
N VAL A 53 3.52 -4.91 25.17
CA VAL A 53 4.60 -4.19 25.89
C VAL A 53 5.75 -3.93 24.93
N ILE A 54 6.10 -2.65 24.75
CA ILE A 54 7.20 -2.21 23.88
C ILE A 54 8.23 -1.49 24.73
N GLU A 55 9.45 -2.03 24.80
CA GLU A 55 10.55 -1.37 25.50
C GLU A 55 11.01 -0.09 24.77
N LEU A 56 11.30 0.97 25.51
CA LEU A 56 11.80 2.22 24.93
C LEU A 56 13.14 2.06 24.16
N PRO A 57 14.09 1.20 24.60
CA PRO A 57 15.23 0.78 23.77
C PRO A 57 14.86 0.31 22.36
N THR A 58 13.81 -0.51 22.20
CA THR A 58 13.34 -0.98 20.89
C THR A 58 12.88 0.16 20.01
N LEU A 59 12.13 1.12 20.58
CA LEU A 59 11.70 2.32 19.85
C LEU A 59 12.85 3.26 19.52
N ALA A 60 13.86 3.39 20.38
CA ALA A 60 15.06 4.18 20.08
C ALA A 60 15.88 3.57 18.93
N ASP A 61 16.04 2.25 18.90
CA ASP A 61 16.66 1.53 17.78
C ASP A 61 15.87 1.73 16.48
N LYS A 62 14.52 1.72 16.55
CA LYS A 62 13.67 2.03 15.40
C LYS A 62 13.83 3.45 14.90
N LEU A 63 13.89 4.43 15.80
CA LEU A 63 14.19 5.83 15.43
C LEU A 63 15.55 5.93 14.73
N ILE A 64 16.59 5.25 15.23
CA ILE A 64 17.92 5.23 14.58
C ILE A 64 17.84 4.66 13.16
N THR A 65 17.13 3.54 12.97
CA THR A 65 16.92 2.94 11.65
C THR A 65 16.20 3.90 10.69
N LEU A 66 15.07 4.48 11.12
CA LEU A 66 14.27 5.38 10.29
C LEU A 66 15.00 6.69 9.95
N TYR A 67 15.84 7.22 10.85
CA TYR A 67 16.63 8.43 10.59
C TYR A 67 17.97 8.16 9.86
N TRP A 68 18.32 6.90 9.56
CA TRP A 68 19.63 6.55 9.00
C TRP A 68 19.94 7.28 7.68
N HIS A 69 19.02 7.22 6.72
CA HIS A 69 19.16 7.90 5.43
C HIS A 69 18.97 9.43 5.53
N HIS A 70 18.12 9.88 6.46
CA HIS A 70 17.86 11.30 6.71
C HIS A 70 19.10 12.08 7.23
N ALA A 71 20.13 11.37 7.71
CA ALA A 71 21.36 11.96 8.22
C ALA A 71 22.46 12.16 7.14
N MET A 72 22.20 11.73 5.91
CA MET A 72 23.10 11.97 4.77
C MET A 72 22.90 13.40 4.21
N PRO A 73 23.94 14.02 3.62
CA PRO A 73 23.79 15.22 2.79
C PRO A 73 22.83 14.98 1.62
N PHE A 74 21.86 15.89 1.43
CA PHE A 74 20.96 15.85 0.26
C PHE A 74 21.72 16.31 -1.00
N PRO A 75 21.62 15.59 -2.14
CA PRO A 75 22.26 15.97 -3.39
C PRO A 75 21.83 17.37 -3.85
N SER A 76 22.75 18.33 -3.71
CA SER A 76 22.54 19.76 -3.98
C SER A 76 23.90 20.41 -4.28
N GLU A 77 23.91 21.72 -4.56
CA GLU A 77 25.17 22.48 -4.69
C GLU A 77 25.94 22.60 -3.35
N HIS A 78 25.29 22.29 -2.23
CA HIS A 78 25.86 22.37 -0.89
C HIS A 78 26.49 21.03 -0.50
N THR A 79 27.46 21.04 0.42
CA THR A 79 28.17 19.82 0.86
C THR A 79 28.35 19.78 2.37
N GLY A 80 28.39 18.57 2.94
CA GLY A 80 28.53 18.37 4.39
C GLY A 80 27.28 18.80 5.16
N GLU A 81 27.47 19.42 6.33
CA GLU A 81 26.38 19.74 7.25
C GLU A 81 25.35 20.72 6.68
N SER A 82 25.78 21.66 5.82
CA SER A 82 24.89 22.65 5.18
C SER A 82 23.96 22.07 4.11
N ALA A 83 24.15 20.80 3.73
CA ALA A 83 23.27 20.06 2.84
C ALA A 83 22.35 19.07 3.58
N LEU A 84 22.36 19.04 4.92
CA LEU A 84 21.45 18.21 5.70
C LEU A 84 20.05 18.80 5.75
N LEU A 85 19.03 17.98 5.44
CA LEU A 85 17.64 18.38 5.61
C LEU A 85 17.31 18.48 7.11
N LEU A 86 16.89 19.66 7.56
CA LEU A 86 16.42 19.89 8.91
C LEU A 86 15.15 19.06 9.18
N GLN A 87 15.15 18.33 10.29
CA GLN A 87 14.00 17.54 10.74
C GLN A 87 13.07 18.33 11.68
N ASN A 88 13.43 19.56 12.03
CA ASN A 88 12.65 20.46 12.88
C ASN A 88 12.53 21.85 12.24
N THR A 89 11.54 22.63 12.68
CA THR A 89 11.31 24.02 12.20
C THR A 89 12.34 25.03 12.74
N GLY A 90 13.22 24.62 13.64
CA GLY A 90 14.26 25.45 14.27
C GLY A 90 15.66 24.87 14.09
N ALA A 91 16.31 24.44 15.17
CA ALA A 91 17.62 23.79 15.12
C ALA A 91 17.54 22.34 14.60
N GLN A 92 18.65 21.83 14.03
CA GLN A 92 18.77 20.45 13.55
C GLN A 92 18.48 19.43 14.66
N SER A 93 17.94 18.27 14.26
CA SER A 93 17.72 17.14 15.14
C SER A 93 19.03 16.65 15.74
N LYS A 94 19.08 16.49 17.07
CA LYS A 94 20.27 15.92 17.71
C LYS A 94 20.55 14.49 17.24
N VAL A 95 19.52 13.70 16.94
CA VAL A 95 19.66 12.35 16.38
C VAL A 95 20.37 12.41 15.01
N ILE A 96 19.93 13.32 14.13
CA ILE A 96 20.60 13.56 12.84
C ILE A 96 22.05 13.98 13.03
N SER A 97 22.36 14.92 13.94
CA SER A 97 23.74 15.38 14.13
C SER A 97 24.70 14.25 14.53
N VAL A 98 24.33 13.34 15.45
CA VAL A 98 25.21 12.21 15.81
C VAL A 98 25.27 11.12 14.73
N LEU A 99 24.18 10.92 13.96
CA LEU A 99 24.20 10.01 12.82
C LEU A 99 25.09 10.53 11.68
N PHE A 100 25.00 11.82 11.35
CA PHE A 100 25.87 12.46 10.38
C PHE A 100 27.34 12.38 10.83
N GLU A 101 27.62 12.70 12.10
CA GLU A 101 28.98 12.56 12.69
C GLU A 101 29.53 11.14 12.52
N CYS A 102 28.74 10.09 12.76
CA CYS A 102 29.21 8.72 12.59
C CYS A 102 29.42 8.36 11.10
N GLN A 103 28.56 8.82 10.21
CA GLN A 103 28.67 8.59 8.76
C GLN A 103 29.92 9.26 8.16
N GLN A 104 30.26 10.47 8.63
CA GLN A 104 31.50 11.16 8.29
C GLN A 104 32.75 10.40 8.80
N ASN A 105 32.61 9.63 9.88
CA ASN A 105 33.65 8.73 10.41
C ASN A 105 33.65 7.33 9.74
N ASN A 106 33.23 7.25 8.47
CA ASN A 106 33.18 6.03 7.66
C ASN A 106 32.28 4.90 8.18
N ILE A 107 31.33 5.20 9.07
CA ILE A 107 30.28 4.23 9.44
C ILE A 107 29.21 4.22 8.33
N ARG A 108 29.19 3.16 7.51
CA ARG A 108 28.35 3.05 6.31
C ARG A 108 27.05 2.27 6.51
N ASN A 109 26.88 1.56 7.63
CA ASN A 109 25.64 0.85 7.94
C ASN A 109 25.37 0.73 9.45
N LEU A 110 24.15 0.31 9.80
CA LEU A 110 23.68 0.18 11.18
C LEU A 110 24.46 -0.85 12.01
N ARG A 111 25.03 -1.90 11.41
CA ARG A 111 25.91 -2.83 12.14
C ARG A 111 27.21 -2.17 12.54
N GLN A 112 27.88 -1.50 11.59
CA GLN A 112 29.10 -0.74 11.87
C GLN A 112 28.84 0.31 12.95
N LEU A 113 27.67 0.98 12.92
CA LEU A 113 27.25 1.87 14.01
C LEU A 113 27.24 1.12 15.33
N LYS A 114 26.46 0.03 15.45
CA LYS A 114 26.31 -0.77 16.67
C LYS A 114 27.62 -1.35 17.22
N GLN A 115 28.61 -1.59 16.37
CA GLN A 115 29.95 -2.06 16.75
C GLN A 115 30.95 -0.93 17.07
N SER A 116 30.61 0.33 16.76
CA SER A 116 31.48 1.50 16.95
C SER A 116 31.24 2.23 18.27
N GLY A 117 32.21 3.09 18.66
CA GLY A 117 32.04 4.03 19.78
C GLY A 117 30.87 5.02 19.60
N PHE A 118 30.40 5.25 18.36
CA PHE A 118 29.29 6.17 18.06
C PHE A 118 27.91 5.60 18.41
N TYR A 119 27.77 4.29 18.65
CA TYR A 119 26.48 3.69 19.01
C TYR A 119 25.90 4.31 20.29
N LYS A 120 26.69 4.34 21.37
CA LYS A 120 26.23 4.81 22.68
C LYS A 120 25.79 6.28 22.67
N PRO A 121 26.53 7.24 22.08
CA PRO A 121 26.04 8.61 21.86
C PRO A 121 24.74 8.67 21.06
N THR A 122 24.65 7.94 19.94
CA THR A 122 23.49 7.93 19.04
C THR A 122 22.25 7.38 19.74
N PHE A 123 22.38 6.22 20.40
CA PHE A 123 21.33 5.58 21.18
C PHE A 123 20.85 6.46 22.34
N ASN A 124 21.77 7.10 23.06
CA ASN A 124 21.40 8.03 24.12
C ASN A 124 20.65 9.27 23.57
N ALA A 125 21.04 9.80 22.41
CA ALA A 125 20.34 10.89 21.76
C ALA A 125 18.92 10.49 21.30
N ALA A 126 18.76 9.29 20.72
CA ALA A 126 17.46 8.74 20.33
C ALA A 126 16.56 8.52 21.57
N MET A 127 17.08 7.89 22.63
CA MET A 127 16.37 7.68 23.90
C MET A 127 15.94 8.98 24.59
N ALA A 128 16.81 9.99 24.62
CA ALA A 128 16.50 11.29 25.21
C ALA A 128 15.45 12.05 24.38
N THR A 129 15.57 12.00 23.05
CA THR A 129 14.60 12.58 22.11
C THR A 129 13.23 11.93 22.29
N LEU A 130 13.16 10.60 22.26
CA LEU A 130 11.94 9.82 22.44
C LEU A 130 11.20 10.23 23.73
N LYS A 131 11.92 10.22 24.86
CA LYS A 131 11.36 10.52 26.19
C LYS A 131 10.91 11.96 26.40
N SER A 132 11.57 12.95 25.79
CA SER A 132 11.24 14.38 25.97
C SER A 132 10.29 14.94 24.91
N GLY A 133 10.19 14.25 23.77
CA GLY A 133 9.46 14.64 22.58
C GLY A 133 8.25 13.74 22.32
N PRO A 134 8.33 12.84 21.32
CA PRO A 134 7.14 12.22 20.73
C PRO A 134 6.41 11.27 21.69
N LEU A 135 7.07 10.64 22.68
CA LEU A 135 6.43 9.58 23.48
C LEU A 135 5.15 10.04 24.18
N TRP A 136 5.13 11.23 24.79
CA TRP A 136 3.90 11.84 25.32
C TRP A 136 3.26 12.85 24.36
N ARG A 137 4.02 13.47 23.44
CA ARG A 137 3.45 14.51 22.54
C ARG A 137 2.65 13.95 21.38
N LEU A 138 2.86 12.69 21.01
CA LEU A 138 2.14 12.04 19.90
C LEU A 138 0.63 12.06 20.13
N GLN A 139 0.21 11.82 21.37
CA GLN A 139 -1.19 11.72 21.78
C GLN A 139 -1.74 13.03 22.40
N ILE A 140 -1.17 14.18 22.01
CA ILE A 140 -1.71 15.50 22.37
C ILE A 140 -2.40 16.09 21.14
N LEU A 141 -3.72 16.07 21.14
CA LEU A 141 -4.62 16.53 20.08
C LEU A 141 -5.32 17.80 20.57
N ALA A 142 -5.35 18.87 19.77
CA ALA A 142 -5.98 20.15 20.15
C ALA A 142 -5.57 20.70 21.54
N LYS A 143 -4.33 20.40 21.98
CA LYS A 143 -3.74 20.70 23.31
C LYS A 143 -4.30 19.89 24.50
N GLN A 144 -5.09 18.84 24.26
CA GLN A 144 -5.58 17.90 25.27
C GLN A 144 -4.86 16.55 25.15
N GLU A 145 -4.71 15.81 26.25
CA GLU A 145 -4.12 14.47 26.25
C GLU A 145 -5.19 13.41 25.93
N GLU A 146 -5.05 12.71 24.80
CA GLU A 146 -5.94 11.63 24.37
C GLU A 146 -5.14 10.32 24.25
N CYS A 147 -4.94 9.62 25.38
CA CYS A 147 -4.09 8.41 25.51
C CYS A 147 -4.68 7.14 24.87
N PHE A 148 -5.11 7.20 23.62
CA PHE A 148 -5.82 6.13 22.91
C PHE A 148 -4.93 4.93 22.54
N LEU A 149 -3.66 5.15 22.16
CA LEU A 149 -2.74 4.07 21.81
C LEU A 149 -2.14 3.41 23.05
N TYR A 150 -1.72 4.22 24.03
CA TYR A 150 -1.10 3.76 25.28
C TYR A 150 -1.20 4.84 26.38
N PRO A 151 -1.20 4.46 27.68
CA PRO A 151 -1.24 5.42 28.78
C PRO A 151 0.08 6.22 28.92
N HIS A 152 -0.01 7.51 29.27
CA HIS A 152 1.16 8.33 29.59
C HIS A 152 1.78 7.98 30.96
N THR A 153 2.61 6.94 30.99
CA THR A 153 3.36 6.53 32.19
C THR A 153 4.71 7.27 32.29
N LYS A 154 4.79 8.24 33.21
CA LYS A 154 6.05 8.95 33.49
C LYS A 154 7.08 7.98 34.11
N SER A 155 8.35 8.16 33.73
CA SER A 155 9.49 7.37 34.23
C SER A 155 9.52 5.87 33.89
N SER A 156 8.62 5.37 33.06
CA SER A 156 8.67 3.97 32.59
C SER A 156 9.87 3.70 31.66
N LYS A 157 10.26 2.42 31.57
CA LYS A 157 11.24 1.90 30.59
C LYS A 157 10.57 1.30 29.34
N TYR A 158 9.25 1.20 29.34
CA TYR A 158 8.42 0.63 28.28
C TYR A 158 7.10 1.41 28.16
N ILE A 159 6.36 1.19 27.07
CA ILE A 159 4.92 1.49 26.98
C ILE A 159 4.15 0.18 26.86
N THR A 160 2.87 0.21 27.23
CA THR A 160 1.93 -0.88 26.95
C THR A 160 0.87 -0.33 26.00
N LEU A 161 0.78 -0.88 24.79
CA LEU A 161 -0.31 -0.58 23.89
C LEU A 161 -1.61 -1.12 24.48
N ASN A 162 -2.66 -0.28 24.49
CA ASN A 162 -3.99 -0.66 24.95
C ASN A 162 -4.50 -1.88 24.16
N ALA A 163 -5.33 -2.71 24.80
CA ALA A 163 -5.89 -3.91 24.20
C ALA A 163 -6.50 -3.64 22.81
N GLY A 164 -6.13 -4.44 21.80
CA GLY A 164 -6.61 -4.29 20.42
C GLY A 164 -5.79 -3.35 19.53
N ILE A 165 -5.02 -2.40 20.10
CA ILE A 165 -4.27 -1.40 19.32
C ILE A 165 -3.17 -2.06 18.46
N ALA A 166 -2.47 -3.08 18.99
CA ALA A 166 -1.47 -3.82 18.23
C ALA A 166 -2.06 -4.57 17.01
N SER A 167 -3.29 -5.09 17.15
CA SER A 167 -4.02 -5.73 16.03
C SER A 167 -4.49 -4.68 15.00
N CYS A 168 -4.89 -3.48 15.43
CA CYS A 168 -5.22 -2.39 14.53
C CYS A 168 -4.00 -1.89 13.74
N PHE A 169 -2.83 -1.71 14.39
CA PHE A 169 -1.57 -1.39 13.70
C PHE A 169 -1.20 -2.46 12.67
N ARG A 170 -1.41 -3.75 12.95
CA ARG A 170 -1.21 -4.84 11.97
C ARG A 170 -2.16 -4.73 10.79
N ARG A 171 -3.47 -4.62 11.06
CA ARG A 171 -4.50 -4.57 10.02
C ARG A 171 -4.32 -3.40 9.06
N PHE A 172 -3.87 -2.26 9.59
CA PHE A 172 -3.72 -1.01 8.84
C PHE A 172 -2.27 -0.56 8.66
N TYR A 173 -1.30 -1.47 8.77
CA TYR A 173 0.15 -1.15 8.69
C TYR A 173 0.50 -0.36 7.42
N ASP A 174 0.04 -0.84 6.26
CA ASP A 174 0.29 -0.21 4.95
C ASP A 174 -0.26 1.25 4.93
N LEU A 175 -1.46 1.46 5.48
CA LEU A 175 -2.09 2.79 5.59
C LEU A 175 -1.36 3.70 6.60
N VAL A 176 -1.04 3.19 7.79
CA VAL A 176 -0.40 3.99 8.86
C VAL A 176 1.01 4.40 8.46
N THR A 177 1.78 3.50 7.85
CA THR A 177 3.15 3.82 7.38
C THR A 177 3.13 4.77 6.18
N TYR A 178 2.18 4.63 5.25
CA TYR A 178 1.93 5.59 4.17
C TYR A 178 1.61 6.99 4.72
N LEU A 179 0.63 7.10 5.63
CA LEU A 179 0.25 8.38 6.25
C LEU A 179 1.42 9.02 7.01
N ALA A 180 2.17 8.23 7.79
CA ALA A 180 3.33 8.70 8.53
C ALA A 180 4.45 9.22 7.58
N LYS A 181 4.80 8.46 6.53
CA LYS A 181 5.82 8.85 5.54
C LYS A 181 5.43 10.10 4.76
N ASN A 182 4.17 10.20 4.32
CA ASN A 182 3.70 11.36 3.57
C ASN A 182 3.62 12.62 4.44
N ALA A 183 3.08 12.53 5.65
CA ALA A 183 3.06 13.69 6.56
C ALA A 183 4.48 14.14 6.96
N TRP A 184 5.42 13.19 7.08
CA TRP A 184 6.85 13.49 7.27
C TRP A 184 7.47 14.17 6.04
N LEU A 185 7.21 13.66 4.83
CA LEU A 185 7.67 14.26 3.57
C LEU A 185 7.20 15.72 3.44
N GLN A 186 5.90 15.95 3.63
CA GLN A 186 5.30 17.29 3.63
C GLN A 186 5.90 18.18 4.72
N LYS A 187 6.17 17.63 5.92
CA LYS A 187 6.86 18.39 6.97
C LYS A 187 8.26 18.81 6.55
N ILE A 188 9.04 17.95 5.91
CA ILE A 188 10.38 18.27 5.39
C ILE A 188 10.31 19.36 4.32
N GLN A 189 9.36 19.27 3.39
CA GLN A 189 9.12 20.28 2.36
C GLN A 189 8.62 21.63 2.92
N SER A 190 7.94 21.64 4.07
CA SER A 190 7.45 22.87 4.72
C SER A 190 8.54 23.71 5.40
N ILE A 191 9.72 23.16 5.68
CA ILE A 191 10.79 23.85 6.40
C ILE A 191 11.58 24.73 5.42
N LYS A 192 11.57 26.06 5.65
CA LYS A 192 12.17 27.06 4.75
C LYS A 192 13.63 26.78 4.36
N HIS A 193 14.45 26.25 5.28
CA HIS A 193 15.83 25.87 4.99
C HIS A 193 15.91 24.69 4.01
N ASN A 194 15.02 23.71 4.12
CA ASN A 194 15.01 22.55 3.23
C ASN A 194 14.58 22.95 1.82
N GLN A 195 13.72 23.96 1.68
CA GLN A 195 13.27 24.50 0.39
C GLN A 195 14.41 25.08 -0.46
N THR A 196 15.53 25.50 0.14
CA THR A 196 16.71 25.95 -0.62
C THR A 196 17.63 24.80 -1.06
N LEU A 197 17.45 23.60 -0.50
CA LEU A 197 18.20 22.38 -0.85
C LEU A 197 17.41 21.46 -1.80
N ILE A 198 16.09 21.40 -1.63
CA ILE A 198 15.18 20.56 -2.41
C ILE A 198 14.89 21.27 -3.75
N GLY A 199 15.56 20.80 -4.81
CA GLY A 199 15.27 21.19 -6.20
C GLY A 199 13.92 20.65 -6.71
N PRO A 200 13.73 20.43 -8.03
CA PRO A 200 12.47 19.97 -8.60
C PRO A 200 12.09 18.52 -8.23
N GLN A 201 11.61 18.37 -6.98
CA GLN A 201 10.81 17.34 -6.28
C GLN A 201 11.00 15.82 -6.52
N SER A 202 11.54 15.34 -7.63
CA SER A 202 11.39 13.95 -8.10
C SER A 202 12.15 12.87 -7.31
N GLN A 203 13.04 13.23 -6.38
CA GLN A 203 13.91 12.26 -5.68
C GLN A 203 13.83 12.32 -4.14
N LEU A 204 13.03 13.22 -3.56
CA LEU A 204 13.04 13.42 -2.09
C LEU A 204 12.48 12.20 -1.33
N HIS A 205 11.43 11.56 -1.84
CA HIS A 205 10.86 10.35 -1.23
C HIS A 205 11.91 9.23 -1.16
N ASP A 206 12.58 8.94 -2.28
CA ASP A 206 13.55 7.85 -2.39
C ASP A 206 14.84 8.14 -1.62
N PHE A 207 15.21 9.42 -1.47
CA PHE A 207 16.30 9.82 -0.59
C PHE A 207 16.01 9.55 0.89
N LEU A 208 14.78 9.86 1.36
CA LEU A 208 14.39 9.71 2.77
C LEU A 208 14.05 8.26 3.14
N PHE A 209 13.27 7.59 2.28
CA PHE A 209 12.63 6.30 2.59
C PHE A 209 13.01 5.16 1.62
N GLY A 210 13.92 5.42 0.67
CA GLY A 210 14.50 4.38 -0.19
C GLY A 210 15.55 3.54 0.52
N PHE A 211 16.18 2.64 -0.23
CA PHE A 211 17.12 1.63 0.28
C PHE A 211 18.31 1.44 -0.67
N ASP A 212 19.46 1.03 -0.13
CA ASP A 212 20.66 0.79 -0.94
C ASP A 212 20.61 -0.59 -1.63
N ARG A 213 20.11 -0.58 -2.87
CA ARG A 213 20.10 -1.77 -3.75
C ARG A 213 21.48 -2.39 -3.95
N ASN A 214 22.59 -1.66 -3.77
CA ASN A 214 23.93 -2.21 -3.89
C ASN A 214 24.25 -3.20 -2.76
N ALA A 215 23.66 -3.03 -1.57
CA ALA A 215 23.83 -3.95 -0.46
C ALA A 215 23.37 -5.37 -0.83
N LEU A 216 22.24 -5.51 -1.54
CA LEU A 216 21.67 -6.79 -1.98
C LEU A 216 22.65 -7.66 -2.81
N THR A 217 23.62 -7.05 -3.48
CA THR A 217 24.68 -7.79 -4.21
C THR A 217 25.49 -8.71 -3.29
N LYS A 218 25.57 -8.40 -2.00
CA LYS A 218 26.26 -9.23 -0.98
C LYS A 218 25.48 -10.48 -0.59
N ALA A 219 24.15 -10.46 -0.70
CA ALA A 219 23.31 -11.62 -0.42
C ALA A 219 23.33 -12.65 -1.56
N LYS A 220 23.49 -12.20 -2.81
CA LYS A 220 23.46 -13.03 -4.02
C LYS A 220 24.33 -14.31 -3.97
N PRO A 221 25.64 -14.27 -3.69
CA PRO A 221 26.47 -15.48 -3.71
C PRO A 221 26.02 -16.52 -2.68
N VAL A 222 25.73 -16.09 -1.45
CA VAL A 222 25.26 -16.95 -0.35
C VAL A 222 23.95 -17.63 -0.73
N LEU A 223 22.98 -16.88 -1.25
CA LEU A 223 21.67 -17.43 -1.63
C LEU A 223 21.74 -18.36 -2.85
N VAL A 224 22.64 -18.10 -3.81
CA VAL A 224 22.87 -19.00 -4.95
C VAL A 224 23.45 -20.33 -4.50
N GLU A 225 24.40 -20.32 -3.55
CA GLU A 225 24.98 -21.54 -2.96
C GLU A 225 23.95 -22.33 -2.15
N LEU A 226 23.25 -21.67 -1.21
CA LEU A 226 22.22 -22.29 -0.37
C LEU A 226 21.04 -22.89 -1.15
N GLN A 227 20.79 -22.39 -2.37
CA GLN A 227 19.75 -22.88 -3.27
C GLN A 227 20.28 -23.82 -4.36
N SER A 228 21.53 -24.28 -4.29
CA SER A 228 22.16 -25.15 -5.29
C SER A 228 22.00 -24.63 -6.73
N ASN A 229 22.21 -23.32 -6.91
CA ASN A 229 22.00 -22.59 -8.16
C ASN A 229 20.61 -22.81 -8.82
N SER A 230 19.56 -23.03 -8.03
CA SER A 230 18.18 -23.17 -8.50
C SER A 230 17.32 -21.98 -8.07
N CYS A 231 16.44 -21.51 -8.95
CA CYS A 231 15.59 -20.35 -8.66
C CYS A 231 14.59 -20.69 -7.55
N PHE A 232 14.51 -19.85 -6.53
CA PHE A 232 13.68 -20.10 -5.37
C PHE A 232 12.21 -20.40 -5.72
N TYR A 233 11.61 -19.64 -6.65
CA TYR A 233 10.20 -19.79 -7.02
C TYR A 233 9.95 -20.98 -7.96
N CYS A 234 10.55 -20.98 -9.15
CA CYS A 234 10.24 -21.97 -10.18
C CYS A 234 11.08 -23.27 -10.10
N GLN A 235 12.06 -23.34 -9.19
CA GLN A 235 12.95 -24.49 -8.94
C GLN A 235 13.79 -24.95 -10.15
N LYS A 236 13.85 -24.13 -11.23
CA LYS A 236 14.69 -24.40 -12.40
C LYS A 236 16.11 -23.82 -12.21
N PRO A 237 17.15 -24.41 -12.82
CA PRO A 237 18.52 -23.91 -12.74
C PRO A 237 18.65 -22.44 -13.16
N MET A 238 19.49 -21.71 -12.44
CA MET A 238 19.82 -20.32 -12.69
C MET A 238 21.02 -20.18 -13.63
N LYS A 239 20.98 -19.15 -14.48
CA LYS A 239 22.08 -18.75 -15.37
C LYS A 239 22.54 -17.34 -14.97
N ASN A 240 22.67 -16.42 -15.92
CA ASN A 240 23.28 -15.10 -15.66
C ASN A 240 22.29 -14.11 -14.99
N ASP A 241 21.00 -14.18 -15.33
CA ASP A 241 19.94 -13.26 -14.86
C ASP A 241 19.40 -13.59 -13.46
N VAL A 242 20.30 -13.75 -12.48
CA VAL A 242 19.96 -13.94 -11.07
C VAL A 242 19.86 -12.61 -10.36
N GLU A 243 18.71 -12.38 -9.73
CA GLU A 243 18.45 -11.25 -8.85
C GLU A 243 18.21 -11.76 -7.41
N VAL A 244 18.39 -10.87 -6.43
CA VAL A 244 17.95 -11.11 -5.06
C VAL A 244 16.59 -10.43 -4.89
N ASP A 245 15.62 -11.20 -4.42
CA ASP A 245 14.25 -10.74 -4.16
C ASP A 245 13.93 -10.83 -2.66
N HIS A 246 13.08 -9.92 -2.20
CA HIS A 246 12.48 -9.92 -0.86
C HIS A 246 11.25 -10.84 -0.88
N PHE A 247 11.30 -11.96 -0.16
CA PHE A 247 10.22 -12.95 -0.15
C PHE A 247 8.88 -12.34 0.31
N ILE A 248 8.88 -11.64 1.44
CA ILE A 248 7.88 -10.62 1.76
C ILE A 248 8.28 -9.33 1.03
N PRO A 249 7.49 -8.81 0.08
CA PRO A 249 7.90 -7.69 -0.77
C PRO A 249 8.22 -6.41 -0.01
N PHE A 250 9.22 -5.66 -0.48
CA PHE A 250 9.66 -4.41 0.14
C PHE A 250 8.53 -3.35 0.20
N ALA A 251 7.62 -3.33 -0.78
CA ALA A 251 6.43 -2.47 -0.76
C ALA A 251 5.47 -2.74 0.40
N ARG A 252 5.50 -3.94 0.99
CA ARG A 252 4.71 -4.32 2.18
C ARG A 252 5.48 -4.18 3.48
N TYR A 253 6.81 -4.32 3.45
CA TYR A 253 7.66 -4.18 4.63
C TYR A 253 9.05 -3.68 4.23
N ALA A 254 9.26 -2.38 4.39
CA ALA A 254 10.41 -1.63 3.88
C ALA A 254 11.66 -1.70 4.79
N ASN A 255 11.93 -2.87 5.40
CA ASN A 255 13.13 -3.11 6.21
C ASN A 255 13.88 -4.34 5.69
N ASP A 256 15.20 -4.21 5.48
CA ASP A 256 16.05 -5.29 4.99
C ASP A 256 16.39 -6.31 6.10
N LEU A 257 15.67 -7.43 6.09
CA LEU A 257 15.97 -8.62 6.90
C LEU A 257 16.70 -9.66 6.05
N GLY A 258 17.91 -10.06 6.45
CA GLY A 258 18.74 -11.01 5.71
C GLY A 258 18.06 -12.35 5.43
N HIS A 259 17.24 -12.84 6.37
CA HIS A 259 16.44 -14.06 6.21
C HIS A 259 15.26 -13.92 5.24
N ASN A 260 14.81 -12.70 4.93
CA ASN A 260 13.74 -12.46 3.97
C ASN A 260 14.21 -12.57 2.50
N PHE A 261 15.50 -12.66 2.23
CA PHE A 261 16.02 -12.68 0.87
C PHE A 261 16.04 -14.07 0.22
N VAL A 262 15.78 -14.14 -1.08
CA VAL A 262 15.91 -15.34 -1.91
C VAL A 262 16.58 -15.02 -3.24
N ALA A 263 17.31 -15.98 -3.82
CA ALA A 263 17.84 -15.84 -5.18
C ALA A 263 16.80 -16.33 -6.21
N ALA A 264 16.51 -15.51 -7.22
CA ALA A 264 15.51 -15.82 -8.23
C ALA A 264 15.97 -15.47 -9.65
N HIS A 265 15.36 -16.10 -10.65
CA HIS A 265 15.40 -15.55 -12.01
C HIS A 265 14.72 -14.18 -12.01
N ARG A 266 15.32 -13.21 -12.70
CA ARG A 266 14.73 -11.91 -13.01
C ARG A 266 13.27 -11.97 -13.47
N THR A 267 12.90 -12.94 -14.30
CA THR A 267 11.51 -13.13 -14.76
C THR A 267 10.57 -13.57 -13.63
N CYS A 268 11.02 -14.42 -12.70
CA CYS A 268 10.19 -14.82 -11.55
C CYS A 268 10.01 -13.64 -10.59
N ASN A 269 11.08 -12.89 -10.31
CA ASN A 269 11.07 -11.66 -9.52
C ASN A 269 10.08 -10.63 -10.10
N ASN A 270 10.23 -10.29 -11.39
CA ASN A 270 9.35 -9.35 -12.11
C ASN A 270 7.92 -9.83 -12.32
N ASN A 271 7.62 -11.13 -12.14
CA ASN A 271 6.25 -11.65 -12.14
C ASN A 271 5.62 -11.55 -10.74
N LYS A 272 6.39 -11.83 -9.69
CA LYS A 272 5.98 -11.67 -8.29
C LYS A 272 5.74 -10.20 -7.92
N ARG A 273 6.66 -9.30 -8.27
CA ARG A 273 6.59 -7.88 -7.90
C ARG A 273 6.25 -7.71 -6.40
N ASP A 274 5.22 -6.93 -6.12
CA ASP A 274 4.70 -6.60 -4.79
C ASP A 274 3.66 -7.60 -4.26
N PHE A 275 3.37 -8.67 -5.00
CA PHE A 275 2.48 -9.73 -4.56
C PHE A 275 3.16 -10.64 -3.52
N LEU A 276 2.39 -11.09 -2.53
CA LEU A 276 2.79 -12.21 -1.69
C LEU A 276 2.77 -13.48 -2.53
N ALA A 277 3.76 -14.35 -2.34
CA ALA A 277 3.79 -15.64 -3.01
C ALA A 277 2.73 -16.61 -2.43
N ALA A 278 2.37 -17.63 -3.19
CA ALA A 278 1.50 -18.72 -2.75
C ALA A 278 2.04 -19.45 -1.50
N GLN A 279 1.14 -20.06 -0.73
CA GLN A 279 1.47 -20.71 0.54
C GLN A 279 2.59 -21.78 0.38
N GLN A 280 2.61 -22.51 -0.74
CA GLN A 280 3.71 -23.44 -1.09
C GLN A 280 5.11 -22.79 -1.14
N HIS A 281 5.20 -21.52 -1.54
CA HIS A 281 6.47 -20.79 -1.59
C HIS A 281 6.85 -20.28 -0.20
N ARG A 282 5.86 -19.92 0.64
CA ARG A 282 6.08 -19.54 2.03
C ARG A 282 6.62 -20.69 2.87
N GLU A 283 6.04 -21.87 2.74
CA GLU A 283 6.50 -23.07 3.46
C GLU A 283 7.93 -23.45 3.03
N ARG A 284 8.22 -23.35 1.72
CA ARG A 284 9.59 -23.52 1.19
C ARG A 284 10.55 -22.48 1.77
N TRP A 285 10.15 -21.21 1.84
CA TRP A 285 10.98 -20.12 2.36
C TRP A 285 11.23 -20.27 3.86
N GLN A 286 10.19 -20.55 4.65
CA GLN A 286 10.31 -20.83 6.09
C GLN A 286 11.26 -22.00 6.34
N LYS A 287 11.07 -23.12 5.63
CA LYS A 287 11.96 -24.29 5.75
C LYS A 287 13.40 -23.97 5.33
N GLN A 288 13.61 -23.32 4.18
CA GLN A 288 14.94 -23.04 3.66
C GLN A 288 15.67 -22.00 4.51
N ASN A 289 15.07 -20.83 4.72
CA ASN A 289 15.74 -19.66 5.30
C ASN A 289 15.64 -19.60 6.83
N LEU A 290 14.52 -19.99 7.41
CA LEU A 290 14.28 -19.83 8.86
C LEU A 290 14.60 -21.09 9.68
N VAL A 291 14.62 -22.26 9.04
CA VAL A 291 14.94 -23.53 9.71
C VAL A 291 16.30 -24.07 9.27
N VAL A 292 16.44 -24.49 8.01
CA VAL A 292 17.64 -25.22 7.54
C VAL A 292 18.88 -24.32 7.50
N ASN A 293 18.79 -23.13 6.89
CA ASN A 293 19.94 -22.25 6.67
C ASN A 293 20.00 -21.03 7.60
N SER A 294 19.15 -20.96 8.64
CA SER A 294 18.99 -19.77 9.48
C SER A 294 20.30 -19.28 10.12
N GLN A 295 21.12 -20.20 10.63
CA GLN A 295 22.42 -19.84 11.21
C GLN A 295 23.43 -19.42 10.15
N ILE A 296 23.42 -20.04 8.96
CA ILE A 296 24.33 -19.70 7.86
C ILE A 296 24.01 -18.29 7.34
N ILE A 297 22.73 -18.00 7.10
CA ILE A 297 22.25 -16.67 6.72
C ILE A 297 22.63 -15.64 7.79
N SER A 298 22.43 -15.93 9.07
CA SER A 298 22.88 -15.05 10.16
C SER A 298 24.38 -14.81 10.15
N ASN A 299 25.20 -15.84 9.94
CA ASN A 299 26.66 -15.70 9.94
C ASN A 299 27.15 -14.86 8.75
N GLU A 300 26.73 -15.23 7.54
CA GLU A 300 27.21 -14.62 6.29
C GLU A 300 26.61 -13.23 6.02
N LEU A 301 25.29 -13.07 6.21
CA LEU A 301 24.58 -11.85 5.82
C LEU A 301 24.52 -10.78 6.91
N SER A 302 24.77 -11.13 8.18
CA SER A 302 24.85 -10.12 9.25
C SER A 302 25.94 -9.08 8.97
N ALA A 303 26.94 -9.39 8.13
CA ALA A 303 27.91 -8.44 7.55
C ALA A 303 27.28 -7.09 7.13
N TYR A 304 26.09 -7.19 6.56
CA TYR A 304 25.49 -6.14 5.73
C TYR A 304 24.04 -5.84 6.10
N PHE A 305 23.33 -6.80 6.72
CA PHE A 305 21.89 -6.74 6.99
C PHE A 305 21.55 -7.10 8.44
N HIS A 306 20.36 -6.70 8.91
CA HIS A 306 19.80 -7.23 10.15
C HIS A 306 19.34 -8.67 9.90
N CYS A 307 19.88 -9.63 10.63
CA CYS A 307 19.50 -11.05 10.50
C CYS A 307 18.77 -11.46 11.79
N ASP A 308 17.51 -11.85 11.62
CA ASP A 308 16.56 -12.09 12.70
C ASP A 308 15.43 -12.98 12.16
N ALA A 309 15.54 -14.29 12.43
CA ALA A 309 14.64 -15.28 11.87
C ALA A 309 13.24 -15.23 12.49
N ASP A 310 13.15 -14.96 13.80
CA ASP A 310 11.88 -14.85 14.53
C ASP A 310 11.09 -13.61 14.07
N LYS A 311 11.78 -12.49 13.88
CA LYS A 311 11.19 -11.29 13.27
C LYS A 311 10.72 -11.52 11.85
N SER A 312 11.53 -12.20 11.04
CA SER A 312 11.16 -12.54 9.66
C SER A 312 9.92 -13.44 9.63
N LEU A 313 9.83 -14.40 10.56
CA LEU A 313 8.63 -15.23 10.76
C LEU A 313 7.42 -14.39 11.18
N ALA A 314 7.57 -13.47 12.14
CA ALA A 314 6.50 -12.60 12.60
C ALA A 314 5.94 -11.71 11.47
N VAL A 315 6.82 -11.07 10.69
CA VAL A 315 6.45 -10.27 9.52
C VAL A 315 5.77 -11.12 8.45
N SER A 316 6.26 -12.34 8.18
CA SER A 316 5.59 -13.28 7.27
C SER A 316 4.20 -13.68 7.78
N ASN A 317 4.06 -13.97 9.08
CA ASN A 317 2.79 -14.32 9.67
C ASN A 317 1.79 -13.16 9.58
N TRP A 318 2.21 -11.94 9.92
CA TRP A 318 1.41 -10.73 9.75
C TRP A 318 0.94 -10.54 8.30
N ALA A 319 1.86 -10.57 7.33
CA ALA A 319 1.53 -10.27 5.94
C ALA A 319 0.50 -11.24 5.35
N TYR A 320 0.61 -12.54 5.66
CA TYR A 320 -0.34 -13.55 5.21
C TYR A 320 -1.64 -13.55 6.01
N GLN A 321 -1.63 -13.17 7.29
CA GLN A 321 -2.86 -12.95 8.07
C GLN A 321 -3.69 -11.79 7.50
N VAL A 322 -3.06 -10.67 7.14
CA VAL A 322 -3.74 -9.54 6.48
C VAL A 322 -4.25 -9.94 5.10
N ALA A 323 -3.47 -10.70 4.33
CA ALA A 323 -3.93 -11.24 3.04
C ALA A 323 -5.16 -12.14 3.19
N GLN A 324 -5.19 -13.00 4.20
CA GLN A 324 -6.35 -13.85 4.52
C GLN A 324 -7.57 -13.05 4.96
N ALA A 325 -7.39 -12.04 5.82
CA ALA A 325 -8.48 -11.19 6.31
C ALA A 325 -9.13 -10.36 5.19
N ASN A 326 -8.36 -9.99 4.17
CA ASN A 326 -8.81 -9.19 3.03
C ASN A 326 -9.18 -10.02 1.79
N ASN A 327 -9.16 -11.36 1.85
CA ASN A 327 -9.32 -12.27 0.71
C ASN A 327 -8.42 -11.90 -0.50
N ALA A 328 -7.16 -11.58 -0.21
CA ALA A 328 -6.19 -11.20 -1.22
C ALA A 328 -5.69 -12.41 -2.04
N LYS A 329 -5.27 -12.14 -3.28
CA LYS A 329 -4.65 -13.11 -4.19
C LYS A 329 -3.17 -13.35 -3.80
N LEU A 330 -2.71 -14.60 -3.82
CA LEU A 330 -1.31 -15.01 -3.62
C LEU A 330 -0.71 -15.58 -4.91
N TRP A 331 0.51 -15.21 -5.27
CA TRP A 331 1.13 -15.49 -6.56
C TRP A 331 1.69 -16.92 -6.68
N LEU A 332 1.21 -17.69 -7.67
CA LEU A 332 1.49 -19.13 -7.82
C LEU A 332 2.85 -19.49 -8.45
N GLY A 333 3.58 -18.51 -9.02
CA GLY A 333 4.87 -18.74 -9.70
C GLY A 333 4.88 -18.46 -11.20
N ASN A 334 3.70 -18.41 -11.83
CA ASN A 334 3.53 -18.03 -13.24
C ASN A 334 3.01 -16.59 -13.36
N LYS A 335 3.29 -15.91 -14.47
CA LYS A 335 2.79 -14.55 -14.69
C LYS A 335 1.25 -14.53 -14.60
N ASP A 336 0.71 -13.59 -13.83
CA ASP A 336 -0.73 -13.34 -13.70
C ASP A 336 -1.57 -14.55 -13.19
N HIS A 337 -0.95 -15.54 -12.53
CA HIS A 337 -1.62 -16.69 -11.90
C HIS A 337 -1.58 -16.61 -10.37
N PHE A 338 -2.74 -16.80 -9.74
CA PHE A 338 -2.91 -16.62 -8.29
C PHE A 338 -3.87 -17.64 -7.66
N GLU A 339 -3.66 -17.92 -6.38
CA GLU A 339 -4.61 -18.59 -5.47
C GLU A 339 -5.26 -17.58 -4.50
N GLN A 340 -6.35 -17.95 -3.84
CA GLN A 340 -6.93 -17.14 -2.76
C GLN A 340 -6.18 -17.38 -1.45
N ALA A 341 -5.79 -16.32 -0.73
CA ALA A 341 -5.09 -16.46 0.55
C ALA A 341 -5.90 -17.21 1.62
N LYS A 342 -7.23 -17.05 1.56
CA LYS A 342 -8.21 -17.78 2.37
C LYS A 342 -8.77 -18.93 1.53
N PRO A 343 -8.62 -20.20 1.94
CA PRO A 343 -9.22 -21.32 1.24
C PRO A 343 -10.75 -21.17 1.20
N THR A 344 -11.33 -21.22 0.00
CA THR A 344 -12.76 -21.52 -0.17
C THR A 344 -12.96 -22.96 0.27
N ALA A 345 -13.85 -23.21 1.23
CA ALA A 345 -14.19 -24.57 1.60
C ALA A 345 -14.93 -25.24 0.43
N GLU A 346 -14.28 -26.17 -0.27
CA GLU A 346 -14.94 -27.00 -1.27
C GLU A 346 -15.99 -27.87 -0.57
N LEU A 347 -17.26 -27.64 -0.89
CA LEU A 347 -18.37 -28.49 -0.47
C LEU A 347 -18.27 -29.82 -1.23
N PHE A 348 -17.53 -30.77 -0.67
CA PHE A 348 -17.54 -32.16 -1.11
C PHE A 348 -18.93 -32.77 -0.90
N THR A 349 -19.79 -32.67 -1.91
CA THR A 349 -21.03 -33.45 -1.98
C THR A 349 -20.68 -34.90 -2.24
N PHE A 350 -20.79 -35.74 -1.21
CA PHE A 350 -20.71 -37.19 -1.37
C PHE A 350 -21.84 -37.68 -2.31
N PRO A 351 -21.57 -38.61 -3.24
CA PRO A 351 -22.61 -39.19 -4.07
C PRO A 351 -23.54 -40.06 -3.20
N ASN A 352 -24.82 -39.67 -3.12
CA ASN A 352 -25.83 -40.37 -2.35
C ASN A 352 -26.10 -41.78 -2.92
N ALA A 353 -26.24 -42.76 -2.03
CA ALA A 353 -26.79 -44.06 -2.37
C ALA A 353 -28.30 -43.94 -2.65
N PRO A 354 -28.87 -44.77 -3.56
CA PRO A 354 -30.26 -44.63 -3.97
C PRO A 354 -31.24 -45.19 -2.91
N GLN A 355 -32.34 -44.46 -2.68
CA GLN A 355 -33.55 -44.97 -2.04
C GLN A 355 -34.75 -44.90 -3.03
N PRO A 356 -35.79 -45.73 -2.85
CA PRO A 356 -36.82 -45.93 -3.87
C PRO A 356 -37.91 -44.85 -3.86
N GLU A 357 -38.44 -44.55 -5.04
CA GLU A 357 -39.60 -43.67 -5.25
C GLU A 357 -40.94 -44.33 -4.89
N LEU A 358 -41.94 -43.48 -4.59
CA LEU A 358 -43.41 -43.57 -4.73
C LEU A 358 -43.96 -42.33 -3.96
N ASP A 359 -44.93 -41.52 -4.41
CA ASP A 359 -45.90 -41.65 -5.50
C ASP A 359 -46.28 -40.26 -6.10
N GLN A 360 -47.00 -40.26 -7.23
CA GLN A 360 -47.39 -39.06 -8.02
C GLN A 360 -48.63 -38.33 -7.42
N VAL A 361 -48.90 -37.04 -7.70
CA VAL A 361 -49.81 -36.50 -8.77
C VAL A 361 -50.10 -35.01 -8.40
N ALA A 362 -50.31 -34.01 -9.26
CA ALA A 362 -49.91 -33.72 -10.66
C ALA A 362 -50.26 -32.24 -11.03
N GLU A 363 -49.50 -31.65 -11.97
CA GLU A 363 -49.83 -30.52 -12.89
C GLU A 363 -50.13 -29.08 -12.37
N PRO A 364 -49.85 -28.02 -13.18
CA PRO A 364 -49.39 -28.04 -14.58
C PRO A 364 -47.94 -27.54 -14.80
N GLU A 365 -47.31 -28.00 -15.89
CA GLU A 365 -46.06 -27.43 -16.39
C GLU A 365 -46.30 -26.05 -17.05
N VAL A 366 -45.49 -25.06 -16.67
CA VAL A 366 -45.11 -23.96 -17.58
C VAL A 366 -43.60 -23.90 -17.60
N SER A 367 -43.01 -24.19 -18.76
CA SER A 367 -41.58 -24.12 -18.99
C SER A 367 -41.06 -22.69 -18.80
N LEU A 368 -40.31 -22.46 -17.72
CA LEU A 368 -39.32 -21.38 -17.66
C LEU A 368 -37.94 -22.02 -17.62
N LYS A 369 -37.15 -21.71 -18.66
CA LYS A 369 -35.77 -22.14 -18.81
C LYS A 369 -34.94 -21.66 -17.61
N SER A 370 -33.86 -22.40 -17.35
CA SER A 370 -32.80 -22.06 -16.40
C SER A 370 -32.53 -20.55 -16.30
N ILE A 371 -32.62 -20.02 -15.08
CA ILE A 371 -32.05 -18.72 -14.70
C ILE A 371 -30.68 -19.07 -14.11
N ASP A 372 -29.69 -19.35 -14.95
CA ASP A 372 -28.74 -18.39 -15.55
C ASP A 372 -27.73 -17.85 -14.54
N ASP A 373 -26.43 -18.06 -14.86
CA ASP A 373 -25.31 -17.37 -14.22
C ASP A 373 -25.55 -15.86 -14.29
N VAL A 374 -25.65 -15.21 -13.12
CA VAL A 374 -25.79 -13.76 -13.05
C VAL A 374 -24.52 -13.12 -13.57
N LEU A 375 -24.59 -12.57 -14.78
CA LEU A 375 -23.51 -11.85 -15.43
C LEU A 375 -22.98 -10.75 -14.50
N LYS A 376 -21.66 -10.66 -14.31
CA LYS A 376 -21.04 -9.62 -13.47
C LYS A 376 -20.27 -8.63 -14.34
N LEU A 377 -20.32 -7.36 -13.96
CA LEU A 377 -19.56 -6.28 -14.58
C LEU A 377 -18.47 -5.76 -13.63
N PRO A 378 -17.32 -5.31 -14.15
CA PRO A 378 -16.37 -4.51 -13.39
C PRO A 378 -17.06 -3.26 -12.81
N TYR A 379 -16.89 -3.02 -11.52
CA TYR A 379 -17.33 -1.82 -10.81
C TYR A 379 -16.12 -1.06 -10.26
N PHE A 380 -16.18 0.27 -10.37
CA PHE A 380 -15.14 1.18 -9.91
C PHE A 380 -15.76 2.29 -9.04
N PRO A 381 -15.13 2.69 -7.91
CA PRO A 381 -15.67 3.74 -7.05
C PRO A 381 -15.85 5.10 -7.74
N ASN A 382 -15.17 5.38 -8.85
CA ASN A 382 -15.38 6.56 -9.70
C ASN A 382 -14.77 6.39 -11.11
N ILE A 383 -15.04 7.35 -11.99
CA ILE A 383 -14.58 7.40 -13.39
C ILE A 383 -13.04 7.49 -13.51
N LYS A 384 -12.34 8.15 -12.56
CA LYS A 384 -10.85 8.25 -12.53
C LYS A 384 -10.22 6.86 -12.39
N ILE A 385 -10.72 6.06 -11.45
CA ILE A 385 -10.24 4.69 -11.20
C ILE A 385 -10.52 3.80 -12.42
N ALA A 386 -11.72 3.88 -12.99
CA ALA A 386 -12.07 3.13 -14.21
C ALA A 386 -11.11 3.43 -15.37
N CYS A 387 -10.83 4.71 -15.63
CA CYS A 387 -9.88 5.10 -16.69
C CYS A 387 -8.46 4.60 -16.41
N GLY A 388 -7.99 4.71 -15.15
CA GLY A 388 -6.70 4.19 -14.73
C GLY A 388 -6.56 2.69 -15.03
N HIS A 389 -7.58 1.90 -14.68
CA HIS A 389 -7.64 0.47 -14.97
C HIS A 389 -7.51 0.18 -16.48
N PHE A 390 -8.31 0.83 -17.33
CA PHE A 390 -8.25 0.61 -18.79
C PHE A 390 -6.99 1.17 -19.47
N LYS A 391 -6.30 2.14 -18.85
CA LYS A 391 -5.07 2.76 -19.39
C LYS A 391 -3.79 2.00 -19.01
N THR A 392 -3.73 1.43 -17.79
CA THR A 392 -2.49 0.81 -17.25
C THR A 392 -2.62 -0.66 -16.86
N GLY A 393 -3.84 -1.22 -16.83
CA GLY A 393 -4.09 -2.60 -16.40
C GLY A 393 -3.94 -2.82 -14.88
N TYR A 394 -4.01 -1.77 -14.06
CA TYR A 394 -3.91 -1.88 -12.60
C TYR A 394 -5.21 -2.45 -11.97
N GLU A 395 -5.09 -3.45 -11.10
CA GLU A 395 -6.20 -4.08 -10.35
C GLU A 395 -6.33 -3.52 -8.91
N SER A 396 -6.19 -2.21 -8.69
CA SER A 396 -6.58 -1.58 -7.42
C SER A 396 -7.93 -0.91 -7.56
N ASP A 397 -8.85 -1.21 -6.65
CA ASP A 397 -10.21 -0.63 -6.55
C ASP A 397 -11.18 -1.02 -7.68
N MET A 398 -11.01 -2.21 -8.28
CA MET A 398 -11.99 -2.86 -9.16
C MET A 398 -12.69 -4.01 -8.44
N GLU A 399 -14.01 -3.96 -8.36
CA GLU A 399 -14.86 -5.03 -7.81
C GLU A 399 -15.74 -5.63 -8.92
N LEU A 400 -16.43 -6.74 -8.64
CA LEU A 400 -17.43 -7.31 -9.55
C LEU A 400 -18.83 -7.14 -8.96
N MET A 401 -19.67 -6.36 -9.65
CA MET A 401 -21.07 -6.13 -9.29
C MET A 401 -21.97 -6.85 -10.28
N ASP A 402 -23.12 -7.34 -9.82
CA ASP A 402 -24.09 -8.04 -10.66
C ASP A 402 -24.65 -7.09 -11.73
N ALA A 403 -24.84 -7.60 -12.94
CA ALA A 403 -25.28 -6.81 -14.08
C ALA A 403 -26.68 -6.21 -13.82
N PRO A 404 -26.86 -4.89 -14.02
CA PRO A 404 -28.12 -4.23 -13.71
C PRO A 404 -29.26 -4.76 -14.60
N LEU A 405 -30.32 -5.25 -13.95
CA LEU A 405 -31.50 -5.79 -14.61
C LEU A 405 -32.13 -4.77 -15.56
N GLY A 406 -32.46 -5.20 -16.78
CA GLY A 406 -33.06 -4.34 -17.81
C GLY A 406 -32.07 -3.52 -18.66
N ALA A 407 -30.76 -3.61 -18.43
CA ALA A 407 -29.75 -2.88 -19.20
C ALA A 407 -29.46 -3.40 -20.64
N GLY A 408 -30.21 -4.40 -21.11
CA GLY A 408 -30.03 -5.02 -22.42
C GLY A 408 -28.89 -6.03 -22.46
N LYS A 409 -28.31 -6.27 -23.64
CA LYS A 409 -27.20 -7.22 -23.82
C LYS A 409 -25.88 -6.59 -23.40
N LEU A 410 -25.37 -7.00 -22.24
CA LEU A 410 -24.10 -6.55 -21.68
C LEU A 410 -22.95 -7.51 -22.02
N ASP A 411 -21.73 -6.98 -21.99
CA ASP A 411 -20.47 -7.67 -22.32
C ASP A 411 -19.40 -7.17 -21.32
N PRO A 412 -18.94 -7.99 -20.36
CA PRO A 412 -18.02 -7.57 -19.30
C PRO A 412 -16.66 -7.06 -19.79
N ASN A 413 -16.29 -7.33 -21.05
CA ASN A 413 -15.01 -6.87 -21.61
C ASN A 413 -15.06 -5.39 -22.04
N VAL A 414 -16.25 -4.82 -22.23
CA VAL A 414 -16.44 -3.42 -22.63
C VAL A 414 -17.45 -2.67 -21.76
N HIS A 415 -18.32 -3.33 -21.02
CA HIS A 415 -19.27 -2.70 -20.10
C HIS A 415 -18.75 -2.71 -18.67
N PHE A 416 -18.87 -1.58 -17.99
CA PHE A 416 -18.47 -1.43 -16.60
C PHE A 416 -19.37 -0.43 -15.86
N LEU A 417 -19.27 -0.44 -14.54
CA LEU A 417 -20.02 0.41 -13.63
C LEU A 417 -19.07 1.38 -12.94
N ALA A 418 -19.45 2.65 -12.80
CA ALA A 418 -18.70 3.60 -11.99
C ALA A 418 -19.64 4.62 -11.32
N ARG A 419 -19.28 5.15 -10.15
CA ARG A 419 -20.07 6.25 -9.56
C ARG A 419 -19.77 7.60 -10.21
N ALA A 420 -20.83 8.38 -10.40
CA ALA A 420 -20.75 9.80 -10.69
C ALA A 420 -20.12 10.57 -9.53
N SER A 421 -19.42 11.66 -9.84
CA SER A 421 -18.94 12.61 -8.84
C SER A 421 -19.06 14.05 -9.35
N GLY A 422 -19.54 14.94 -8.49
CA GLY A 422 -19.76 16.34 -8.76
C GLY A 422 -21.05 16.66 -9.53
N ASN A 423 -21.37 17.95 -9.60
CA ASN A 423 -22.69 18.45 -10.02
C ASN A 423 -22.81 18.82 -11.50
N SER A 424 -21.78 18.60 -12.32
CA SER A 424 -21.77 19.08 -13.72
C SER A 424 -22.82 18.44 -14.65
N MET A 425 -23.43 17.33 -14.24
CA MET A 425 -24.43 16.60 -15.03
C MET A 425 -25.81 16.52 -14.36
N ASN A 426 -26.04 17.24 -13.25
CA ASN A 426 -27.28 17.16 -12.47
C ASN A 426 -28.47 17.98 -13.05
N GLY A 427 -28.40 18.39 -14.33
CA GLY A 427 -29.40 19.24 -14.99
C GLY A 427 -30.14 18.56 -16.15
N GLY A 428 -31.15 19.27 -16.68
CA GLY A 428 -31.95 18.81 -17.82
C GLY A 428 -33.01 17.75 -17.47
N LYS A 429 -33.51 17.02 -18.48
CA LYS A 429 -34.63 16.07 -18.34
C LYS A 429 -34.25 14.72 -17.70
N HIS A 430 -32.98 14.36 -17.75
CA HIS A 430 -32.42 13.12 -17.21
C HIS A 430 -31.12 13.51 -16.50
N PRO A 431 -31.21 14.04 -15.27
CA PRO A 431 -30.04 14.46 -14.51
C PRO A 431 -29.23 13.24 -14.06
N ILE A 432 -27.91 13.42 -13.96
CA ILE A 432 -26.99 12.49 -13.31
C ILE A 432 -26.51 13.17 -12.03
N LEU A 433 -26.83 12.59 -10.88
CA LEU A 433 -26.54 13.13 -9.55
C LEU A 433 -25.19 12.64 -9.02
N ASP A 434 -24.63 13.36 -8.05
CA ASP A 434 -23.44 12.92 -7.32
C ASP A 434 -23.72 11.58 -6.62
N GLY A 435 -22.83 10.59 -6.79
CA GLY A 435 -22.98 9.25 -6.24
C GLY A 435 -23.81 8.26 -7.09
N ASP A 436 -24.50 8.70 -8.15
CA ASP A 436 -25.27 7.82 -9.06
C ASP A 436 -24.40 6.71 -9.65
N LEU A 437 -24.95 5.49 -9.75
CA LEU A 437 -24.26 4.37 -10.39
C LEU A 437 -24.47 4.43 -11.91
N LEU A 438 -23.38 4.58 -12.67
CA LEU A 438 -23.39 4.77 -14.11
C LEU A 438 -22.98 3.48 -14.82
N LEU A 439 -23.79 3.04 -15.79
CA LEU A 439 -23.37 2.04 -16.76
C LEU A 439 -22.64 2.71 -17.93
N LEU A 440 -21.40 2.28 -18.16
CA LEU A 440 -20.48 2.83 -19.14
C LEU A 440 -20.03 1.72 -20.13
N GLU A 441 -19.76 2.11 -21.38
CA GLU A 441 -19.26 1.23 -22.44
C GLU A 441 -17.94 1.78 -23.00
N LEU A 442 -16.87 0.99 -23.00
CA LEU A 442 -15.54 1.37 -23.47
C LEU A 442 -15.54 1.67 -24.97
N ILE A 443 -14.90 2.77 -25.38
CA ILE A 443 -14.76 3.15 -26.79
C ILE A 443 -13.52 2.45 -27.36
N THR A 444 -13.73 1.31 -27.99
CA THR A 444 -12.70 0.55 -28.71
C THR A 444 -12.61 0.98 -30.19
N SER A 445 -11.49 0.68 -30.86
CA SER A 445 -11.22 1.08 -32.25
C SER A 445 -12.23 0.51 -33.26
N ASP A 446 -12.81 -0.65 -32.98
CA ASP A 446 -13.87 -1.31 -33.74
C ASP A 446 -15.29 -0.78 -33.43
N LYS A 447 -15.49 -0.10 -32.29
CA LYS A 447 -16.81 0.40 -31.83
C LYS A 447 -16.91 1.93 -31.78
N ALA A 448 -15.96 2.67 -32.35
CA ALA A 448 -15.80 4.12 -32.22
C ALA A 448 -17.06 4.96 -32.61
N GLY A 449 -17.81 4.54 -33.63
CA GLY A 449 -19.14 5.06 -33.97
C GLY A 449 -19.26 6.59 -34.17
N SER A 450 -20.49 7.12 -34.07
CA SER A 450 -20.72 8.56 -33.95
C SER A 450 -20.95 8.93 -32.49
N LEU A 451 -20.07 9.76 -31.93
CA LEU A 451 -20.23 10.30 -30.57
C LEU A 451 -21.15 11.54 -30.51
N ARG A 452 -21.61 12.07 -31.66
CA ARG A 452 -22.43 13.28 -31.72
C ARG A 452 -23.75 13.08 -30.97
N GLY A 453 -24.01 13.95 -30.00
CA GLY A 453 -25.19 13.95 -29.15
C GLY A 453 -25.10 13.04 -27.92
N GLN A 454 -24.05 12.22 -27.81
CA GLN A 454 -23.87 11.26 -26.72
C GLN A 454 -23.16 11.88 -25.51
N ILE A 455 -23.39 11.31 -24.33
CA ILE A 455 -22.61 11.62 -23.12
C ILE A 455 -21.42 10.65 -23.07
N VAL A 456 -20.22 11.17 -22.86
CA VAL A 456 -18.97 10.39 -22.83
C VAL A 456 -18.10 10.77 -21.63
N ALA A 457 -17.30 9.82 -21.17
CA ALA A 457 -16.24 10.03 -20.20
C ALA A 457 -14.94 10.41 -20.92
N ILE A 458 -14.28 11.43 -20.38
CA ILE A 458 -13.13 12.13 -20.97
C ILE A 458 -12.03 12.19 -19.93
N GLU A 459 -10.84 11.76 -20.31
CA GLU A 459 -9.59 12.03 -19.59
C GLU A 459 -8.96 13.30 -20.17
N ARG A 460 -8.38 14.14 -19.32
CA ARG A 460 -7.56 15.28 -19.70
C ARG A 460 -6.20 15.18 -19.02
N ASP A 461 -5.13 15.21 -19.80
CA ASP A 461 -3.77 15.21 -19.25
C ASP A 461 -3.44 16.58 -18.63
N ASP A 462 -2.88 16.59 -17.42
CA ASP A 462 -2.45 17.81 -16.69
C ASP A 462 -0.98 17.70 -16.24
N ILE A 463 -0.32 18.84 -16.11
CA ILE A 463 1.13 19.01 -15.89
C ILE A 463 1.59 18.40 -14.56
N GLY A 464 0.67 18.21 -13.60
CA GLY A 464 0.92 17.55 -12.31
C GLY A 464 0.88 16.00 -12.33
N GLY A 465 0.59 15.36 -13.46
CA GLY A 465 0.54 13.89 -13.59
C GLY A 465 -0.72 13.21 -13.03
N GLU A 466 -1.56 13.93 -12.28
CA GLU A 466 -2.92 13.51 -11.96
C GLU A 466 -3.88 14.02 -13.04
N GLY A 467 -4.28 13.15 -13.98
CA GLY A 467 -5.26 13.52 -15.02
C GLY A 467 -6.61 13.95 -14.45
N GLN A 468 -7.28 14.87 -15.13
CA GLN A 468 -8.63 15.32 -14.80
C GLN A 468 -9.68 14.50 -15.57
N TYR A 469 -10.79 14.14 -14.93
CA TYR A 469 -11.82 13.28 -15.53
C TYR A 469 -13.18 13.98 -15.57
N LEU A 470 -13.84 13.92 -16.72
CA LEU A 470 -15.05 14.68 -17.01
C LEU A 470 -16.09 13.80 -17.69
N LEU A 471 -17.37 13.97 -17.31
CA LEU A 471 -18.50 13.42 -18.05
C LEU A 471 -19.20 14.57 -18.79
N ARG A 472 -19.28 14.52 -20.12
CA ARG A 472 -19.83 15.62 -20.94
C ARG A 472 -20.62 15.10 -22.13
N LYS A 473 -21.61 15.89 -22.57
CA LYS A 473 -22.31 15.66 -23.84
C LYS A 473 -21.48 16.23 -24.99
N VAL A 474 -21.16 15.41 -25.98
CA VAL A 474 -20.40 15.82 -27.17
C VAL A 474 -21.35 16.33 -28.25
N ASN A 475 -21.07 17.48 -28.84
CA ASN A 475 -21.65 17.87 -30.14
C ASN A 475 -20.55 18.28 -31.11
N LYS A 476 -20.81 18.14 -32.41
CA LYS A 476 -19.86 18.51 -33.47
C LYS A 476 -20.32 19.81 -34.12
N LEU A 477 -19.44 20.81 -34.09
CA LEU A 477 -19.65 22.12 -34.68
C LEU A 477 -19.45 22.08 -36.22
N PRO A 478 -20.04 23.02 -36.98
CA PRO A 478 -19.88 23.08 -38.44
C PRO A 478 -18.43 23.25 -38.91
N ASN A 479 -17.57 23.86 -38.08
CA ASN A 479 -16.14 24.02 -38.33
C ASN A 479 -15.29 22.74 -38.10
N GLY A 480 -15.93 21.63 -37.71
CA GLY A 480 -15.29 20.33 -37.49
C GLY A 480 -14.84 20.08 -36.05
N GLN A 481 -14.78 21.10 -35.18
CA GLN A 481 -14.45 20.95 -33.76
C GLN A 481 -15.57 20.27 -32.98
N TYR A 482 -15.25 19.77 -31.78
CA TYR A 482 -16.21 19.20 -30.85
C TYR A 482 -16.38 20.12 -29.62
N GLU A 483 -17.62 20.37 -29.24
CA GLU A 483 -17.98 21.03 -28.00
C GLU A 483 -18.41 20.01 -26.94
N LEU A 484 -18.03 20.28 -25.69
CA LEU A 484 -18.21 19.43 -24.52
C LEU A 484 -19.14 20.16 -23.54
N ILE A 485 -20.41 19.77 -23.57
CA ILE A 485 -21.49 20.45 -22.88
C ILE A 485 -21.81 19.73 -21.55
N ALA A 486 -21.84 20.49 -20.46
CA ALA A 486 -22.39 20.06 -19.18
C ALA A 486 -23.93 20.07 -19.23
N GLN A 487 -24.62 19.16 -18.51
CA GLN A 487 -26.09 19.23 -18.41
C GLN A 487 -26.55 20.26 -17.38
N ASN A 488 -25.70 20.58 -16.39
CA ASN A 488 -25.94 21.70 -15.48
C ASN A 488 -25.50 23.03 -16.17
N PRO A 489 -26.40 24.03 -16.29
CA PRO A 489 -26.09 25.31 -16.93
C PRO A 489 -25.09 26.19 -16.16
N ASP A 490 -24.78 25.88 -14.91
CA ASP A 490 -23.77 26.60 -14.10
C ASP A 490 -22.33 26.32 -14.56
N TYR A 491 -22.14 25.39 -15.51
CA TYR A 491 -20.84 24.97 -16.04
C TYR A 491 -20.70 25.38 -17.51
N GLU A 492 -19.60 26.06 -17.83
CA GLU A 492 -19.31 26.53 -19.18
C GLU A 492 -19.13 25.38 -20.20
N VAL A 493 -19.48 25.67 -21.46
CA VAL A 493 -19.22 24.78 -22.60
C VAL A 493 -17.73 24.87 -22.96
N MET A 494 -17.06 23.73 -23.00
CA MET A 494 -15.64 23.66 -23.37
C MET A 494 -15.49 23.21 -24.83
N ILE A 495 -14.47 23.70 -25.53
CA ILE A 495 -14.04 23.14 -26.81
C ILE A 495 -13.02 22.04 -26.54
N ALA A 496 -13.17 20.88 -27.19
CA ALA A 496 -12.22 19.80 -27.09
C ALA A 496 -10.87 20.19 -27.74
N ASP A 497 -9.78 20.02 -26.99
CA ASP A 497 -8.41 20.25 -27.42
C ASP A 497 -7.61 18.92 -27.48
N GLU A 498 -6.34 18.98 -27.87
CA GLU A 498 -5.47 17.80 -28.01
C GLU A 498 -5.09 17.14 -26.69
N SER A 499 -5.32 17.79 -25.54
CA SER A 499 -5.10 17.21 -24.19
C SER A 499 -6.25 16.31 -23.73
N MET A 500 -7.37 16.26 -24.48
CA MET A 500 -8.60 15.56 -24.08
C MET A 500 -8.83 14.27 -24.87
N ARG A 501 -9.01 13.16 -24.16
CA ARG A 501 -9.25 11.83 -24.72
C ARG A 501 -10.57 11.24 -24.24
N THR A 502 -11.52 11.01 -25.15
CA THR A 502 -12.73 10.21 -24.87
C THR A 502 -12.36 8.73 -24.73
N PHE A 503 -12.84 8.05 -23.68
CA PHE A 503 -12.52 6.63 -23.45
C PHE A 503 -13.74 5.72 -23.20
N ALA A 504 -14.87 6.26 -22.76
CA ALA A 504 -16.11 5.49 -22.56
C ALA A 504 -17.37 6.31 -22.90
N ARG A 505 -18.45 5.63 -23.29
CA ARG A 505 -19.80 6.20 -23.46
C ARG A 505 -20.65 5.93 -22.24
N PHE A 506 -21.42 6.91 -21.81
CA PHE A 506 -22.51 6.69 -20.85
C PHE A 506 -23.70 6.01 -21.54
N LYS A 507 -24.25 4.97 -20.91
CA LYS A 507 -25.43 4.24 -21.37
C LYS A 507 -26.67 4.71 -20.62
N GLN A 508 -26.65 4.61 -19.29
CA GLN A 508 -27.75 4.98 -18.39
C GLN A 508 -27.26 5.05 -16.93
N VAL A 509 -28.01 5.76 -16.08
CA VAL A 509 -27.96 5.56 -14.62
C VAL A 509 -28.68 4.24 -14.32
N VAL A 510 -28.17 3.46 -13.37
CA VAL A 510 -28.79 2.21 -12.91
C VAL A 510 -29.07 2.27 -11.41
N ALA A 511 -30.10 1.54 -10.96
CA ALA A 511 -30.29 1.30 -9.54
C ALA A 511 -29.10 0.47 -9.02
N GLY A 512 -28.45 0.97 -7.96
CA GLY A 512 -27.30 0.33 -7.32
C GLY A 512 -27.61 -0.28 -5.96
#